data_AF-A0A1G3LDU8-F1
#
_entry.id   AF-A0A1G3LDU8-F1
#
_cell.length_a   1.000
_cell.length_b   1.000
_cell.length_c   1.000
_cell.angle_alpha   90.00
_cell.angle_beta   90.00
_cell.angle_gamma   90.00
#
_symmetry.space_group_name_H-M   'P 1'
#
loop_
_entity.id
_entity.type
_entity.pdbx_description
1 polymer ?
#
loop_
_entity_poly.entity_id
_entity_poly.type
_entity_poly.pdbx_seq_one_letter_code
_entity_poly.pdbx_strand_id
1 'polypeptide(L)'
;MDNYKKKAMFLIILFGLVSLFGDITYEGARSVNGQFLKVLGADIFIVGLIAGLGEFLGYALRLLSGYFADRTKAYWTFTFIGYGLLVSVPLLSLTGFWQIAAILIVTERLGKALRSPAKDTILSLATKQVGTGFGFGLHEAMDQIGAIIGPVIFTFVLFLSTTVFKQETELARYQIGYSFLWIPVILVIISVFIAKLSVPNPEQLEEAYNKQNNKKEPENLTKIFWIYSIFTFFIVLGFAHFAILAFHFKNKGLIPDAQIPLFYAIAMGVDGLVALIIGKVYDKIKLKALITIP
;
A
#
# COMPACT_ATOMS: atom_id res chain seq x y z
N MET A 1 -2.66 -9.21 32.60
CA MET A 1 -2.15 -9.77 31.34
C MET A 1 -3.18 -9.73 30.21
N ASP A 2 -4.45 -10.06 30.45
CA ASP A 2 -5.49 -10.02 29.40
C ASP A 2 -5.76 -8.64 28.79
N ASN A 3 -5.56 -7.56 29.55
CA ASN A 3 -5.83 -6.21 29.05
C ASN A 3 -4.87 -5.79 27.91
N TYR A 4 -3.58 -6.14 27.98
CA TYR A 4 -2.61 -5.82 26.93
C TYR A 4 -2.85 -6.64 25.66
N LYS A 5 -3.18 -7.93 25.79
CA LYS A 5 -3.55 -8.77 24.64
C LYS A 5 -4.82 -8.27 23.96
N LYS A 6 -5.84 -7.89 24.73
CA LYS A 6 -7.09 -7.33 24.19
C LYS A 6 -6.84 -6.00 23.46
N LYS A 7 -6.06 -5.10 24.06
CA LYS A 7 -5.67 -3.83 23.41
C LYS A 7 -4.84 -4.06 22.15
N ALA A 8 -3.89 -4.99 22.19
CA ALA A 8 -3.07 -5.33 21.03
C ALA A 8 -3.90 -5.94 19.89
N MET A 9 -4.83 -6.86 20.21
CA MET A 9 -5.76 -7.41 19.22
C MET A 9 -6.62 -6.32 18.58
N PHE A 10 -7.17 -5.44 19.40
CA PHE A 10 -7.96 -4.31 18.91
C PHE A 10 -7.13 -3.39 18.01
N LEU A 11 -5.88 -3.10 18.39
CA LEU A 11 -4.96 -2.29 17.58
C LEU A 11 -4.64 -2.96 16.23
N ILE A 12 -4.46 -4.29 16.20
CA ILE A 12 -4.24 -5.05 14.95
C ILE A 12 -5.44 -4.93 14.03
N ILE A 13 -6.67 -5.07 14.56
CA ILE A 13 -7.90 -4.92 13.78
C ILE A 13 -8.00 -3.48 13.23
N LEU A 14 -7.71 -2.47 14.04
CA LEU A 14 -7.70 -1.08 13.59
C LEU A 14 -6.64 -0.84 12.50
N PHE A 15 -5.42 -1.36 12.64
CA PHE A 15 -4.42 -1.26 11.58
C PHE A 15 -4.79 -2.07 10.33
N GLY A 16 -5.51 -3.17 10.48
CA GLY A 16 -6.12 -3.89 9.37
C GLY A 16 -7.14 -3.04 8.62
N LEU A 17 -8.02 -2.31 9.32
CA LEU A 17 -8.94 -1.34 8.70
C LEU A 17 -8.18 -0.19 8.02
N VAL A 18 -7.15 0.34 8.68
CA VAL A 18 -6.27 1.38 8.13
C VAL A 18 -5.58 0.91 6.84
N SER A 19 -5.09 -0.34 6.79
CA SER A 19 -4.54 -0.94 5.57
C SER A 19 -5.63 -1.08 4.52
N LEU A 20 -6.74 -1.75 4.84
CA LEU A 20 -7.85 -1.97 3.91
C LEU A 20 -8.29 -0.68 3.21
N PHE A 21 -8.62 0.37 3.96
CA PHE A 21 -9.07 1.63 3.37
C PHE A 21 -7.91 2.38 2.66
N GLY A 22 -6.68 2.24 3.16
CA GLY A 22 -5.50 2.75 2.50
C GLY A 22 -5.35 2.15 1.11
N ASP A 23 -5.38 0.83 1.03
CA ASP A 23 -5.19 0.01 -0.17
C ASP A 23 -6.29 0.24 -1.19
N ILE A 24 -7.56 0.36 -0.77
CA ILE A 24 -8.65 0.79 -1.65
C ILE A 24 -8.27 2.09 -2.39
N THR A 25 -7.62 3.01 -1.68
CA THR A 25 -7.22 4.31 -2.23
C THR A 25 -6.01 4.18 -3.15
N TYR A 26 -4.87 3.70 -2.65
CA TYR A 26 -3.62 3.77 -3.42
C TYR A 26 -3.50 2.66 -4.46
N GLU A 27 -4.01 1.44 -4.23
CA GLU A 27 -4.05 0.39 -5.25
C GLU A 27 -5.13 0.69 -6.30
N GLY A 28 -6.27 1.26 -5.89
CA GLY A 28 -7.24 1.84 -6.80
C GLY A 28 -6.60 2.85 -7.76
N ALA A 29 -5.89 3.85 -7.22
CA ALA A 29 -5.18 4.82 -8.05
C ALA A 29 -4.10 4.20 -8.94
N ARG A 30 -3.26 3.31 -8.39
CA ARG A 30 -2.19 2.62 -9.15
C ARG A 30 -2.73 1.87 -10.36
N SER A 31 -3.91 1.27 -10.23
CA SER A 31 -4.55 0.52 -11.31
C SER A 31 -4.97 1.36 -12.52
N VAL A 32 -5.08 2.69 -12.37
CA VAL A 32 -5.52 3.59 -13.45
C VAL A 32 -4.58 4.75 -13.76
N ASN A 33 -3.62 5.08 -12.89
CA ASN A 33 -2.73 6.25 -13.03
C ASN A 33 -2.08 6.36 -14.42
N GLY A 34 -1.65 5.24 -15.00
CA GLY A 34 -1.04 5.23 -16.34
C GLY A 34 -2.00 5.67 -17.45
N GLN A 35 -3.23 5.17 -17.43
CA GLN A 35 -4.28 5.56 -18.39
C GLN A 35 -4.72 7.01 -18.15
N PHE A 36 -4.86 7.39 -16.88
CA PHE A 36 -5.27 8.75 -16.52
C PHE A 36 -4.26 9.79 -16.98
N LEU A 37 -2.95 9.55 -16.77
CA LEU A 37 -1.90 10.42 -17.28
C LEU A 37 -1.90 10.50 -18.82
N LYS A 38 -2.23 9.40 -19.52
CA LYS A 38 -2.41 9.42 -20.98
C LYS A 38 -3.55 10.35 -21.40
N VAL A 39 -4.69 10.28 -20.71
CA VAL A 39 -5.86 11.15 -20.97
C VAL A 39 -5.51 12.63 -20.72
N LEU A 40 -4.66 12.91 -19.73
CA LEU A 40 -4.14 14.24 -19.44
C LEU A 40 -3.04 14.72 -20.41
N GLY A 41 -2.70 13.93 -21.42
CA GLY A 41 -1.74 14.30 -22.46
C GLY A 41 -0.27 13.98 -22.16
N ALA A 42 0.02 13.22 -21.10
CA ALA A 42 1.37 12.72 -20.86
C ALA A 42 1.76 11.70 -21.94
N ASP A 43 3.03 11.67 -22.32
CA ASP A 43 3.61 10.58 -23.11
C ASP A 43 4.11 9.43 -22.21
N ILE A 44 4.55 8.35 -22.83
CA ILE A 44 5.01 7.16 -22.10
C ILE A 44 6.27 7.41 -21.28
N PHE A 45 7.15 8.32 -21.74
CA PHE A 45 8.38 8.67 -21.05
C PHE A 45 8.06 9.39 -19.73
N ILE A 46 7.14 10.36 -19.78
CA ILE A 46 6.65 11.08 -18.60
C ILE A 46 5.98 10.11 -17.61
N VAL A 47 5.12 9.20 -18.09
CA VAL A 47 4.49 8.20 -17.20
C VAL A 47 5.54 7.30 -16.53
N GLY A 48 6.53 6.83 -17.29
CA GLY A 48 7.64 6.05 -16.75
C GLY A 48 8.45 6.83 -15.72
N LEU A 49 8.73 8.11 -15.98
CA LEU A 49 9.47 8.98 -15.07
C LEU A 49 8.69 9.21 -13.76
N ILE A 50 7.39 9.53 -13.84
CA ILE A 50 6.54 9.74 -12.66
C ILE A 50 6.47 8.47 -11.81
N ALA A 51 6.21 7.32 -12.44
CA ALA A 51 6.11 6.05 -11.75
C ALA A 51 7.45 5.64 -11.12
N GLY A 52 8.53 5.67 -11.90
CA GLY A 52 9.87 5.28 -11.45
C GLY A 52 10.42 6.20 -10.37
N LEU A 53 10.33 7.53 -10.55
CA LEU A 53 10.76 8.50 -9.55
C LEU A 53 9.92 8.38 -8.27
N GLY A 54 8.61 8.20 -8.42
CA GLY A 54 7.71 7.98 -7.29
C GLY A 54 8.09 6.76 -6.45
N GLU A 55 8.33 5.60 -7.08
CA GLU A 55 8.80 4.41 -6.38
C GLU A 55 10.18 4.61 -5.76
N PHE A 56 11.13 5.18 -6.50
CA PHE A 56 12.47 5.47 -5.99
C PHE A 56 12.43 6.34 -4.73
N LEU A 57 11.72 7.48 -4.77
CA LEU A 57 11.54 8.35 -3.62
C LEU A 57 10.80 7.63 -2.49
N GLY A 58 9.76 6.85 -2.85
CA GLY A 58 8.98 6.03 -1.93
C GLY A 58 9.82 5.07 -1.12
N TYR A 59 10.80 4.40 -1.73
CA TYR A 59 11.70 3.46 -1.03
C TYR A 59 12.89 4.15 -0.37
N ALA A 60 13.55 5.11 -1.05
CA ALA A 60 14.72 5.80 -0.51
C ALA A 60 14.38 6.56 0.79
N LEU A 61 13.23 7.23 0.81
CA LEU A 61 12.80 7.99 1.99
C LEU A 61 12.33 7.11 3.15
N ARG A 62 11.97 5.83 2.92
CA ARG A 62 11.65 4.90 4.03
C ARG A 62 12.85 4.66 4.93
N LEU A 63 14.06 4.63 4.37
CA LEU A 63 15.29 4.47 5.16
C LEU A 63 15.48 5.67 6.09
N LEU A 64 15.26 6.88 5.56
CA LEU A 64 15.37 8.12 6.34
C LEU A 64 14.25 8.26 7.37
N SER A 65 12.99 8.09 6.94
CA SER A 65 11.83 8.23 7.82
C SER A 65 11.80 7.18 8.92
N GLY A 66 12.22 5.94 8.64
CA GLY A 66 12.39 4.90 9.65
C GLY A 66 13.43 5.28 10.69
N TYR A 67 14.63 5.69 10.25
CA TYR A 67 15.69 6.17 11.15
C TYR A 67 15.22 7.32 12.05
N PHE A 68 14.55 8.32 11.48
CA PHE A 68 14.05 9.45 12.25
C PHE A 68 12.90 9.05 13.18
N ALA A 69 11.95 8.23 12.74
CA ALA A 69 10.85 7.74 13.56
C ALA A 69 11.36 6.97 14.79
N ASP A 70 12.37 6.11 14.61
CA ASP A 70 12.98 5.36 15.71
C ASP A 70 13.84 6.23 16.63
N ARG A 71 14.52 7.24 16.09
CA ARG A 71 15.34 8.16 16.89
C ARG A 71 14.49 9.12 17.72
N THR A 72 13.39 9.62 17.15
CA THR A 72 12.51 10.60 17.83
C THR A 72 11.34 9.94 18.56
N LYS A 73 11.14 8.63 18.41
CA LYS A 73 9.99 7.88 18.92
C LYS A 73 8.63 8.44 18.51
N ALA A 74 8.60 9.22 17.42
CA ALA A 74 7.43 9.96 16.99
C ALA A 74 6.54 9.13 16.03
N TYR A 75 6.36 7.84 16.31
CA TYR A 75 5.71 6.88 15.41
C TYR A 75 4.32 7.35 14.94
N TRP A 76 3.51 7.88 15.87
CA TRP A 76 2.21 8.43 15.51
C TRP A 76 2.33 9.64 14.58
N THR A 77 3.25 10.57 14.82
CA THR A 77 3.43 11.76 13.96
C THR A 77 3.73 11.37 12.52
N PHE A 78 4.68 10.45 12.30
CA PHE A 78 5.00 9.94 10.97
C PHE A 78 3.81 9.21 10.32
N THR A 79 3.07 8.43 11.12
CA THR A 79 1.85 7.74 10.67
C THR A 79 0.77 8.73 10.22
N PHE A 80 0.47 9.76 11.01
CA PHE A 80 -0.54 10.77 10.68
C PHE A 80 -0.15 11.61 9.48
N ILE A 81 1.10 12.08 9.40
CA ILE A 81 1.56 12.86 8.25
C ILE A 81 1.45 12.02 6.98
N GLY A 82 1.96 10.79 7.01
CA GLY A 82 1.95 9.93 5.82
C GLY A 82 0.55 9.49 5.38
N TYR A 83 -0.39 9.27 6.30
CA TYR A 83 -1.80 9.04 5.94
C TYR A 83 -2.53 10.32 5.55
N GLY A 84 -2.19 11.47 6.11
CA GLY A 84 -2.72 12.77 5.71
C GLY A 84 -2.39 13.08 4.24
N LEU A 85 -1.17 12.76 3.80
CA LEU A 85 -0.75 12.91 2.40
C LEU A 85 -1.52 12.00 1.43
N LEU A 86 -2.25 10.98 1.92
CA LEU A 86 -3.10 10.13 1.07
C LEU A 86 -4.25 10.93 0.42
N VAL A 87 -4.61 12.10 0.96
CA VAL A 87 -5.58 13.04 0.36
C VAL A 87 -5.18 13.49 -1.05
N SER A 88 -3.88 13.40 -1.39
CA SER A 88 -3.39 13.68 -2.74
C SER A 88 -4.06 12.81 -3.82
N VAL A 89 -4.49 11.60 -3.47
CA VAL A 89 -5.11 10.65 -4.40
C VAL A 89 -6.50 11.12 -4.84
N PRO A 90 -7.51 11.32 -3.98
CA PRO A 90 -8.81 11.81 -4.43
C PRO A 90 -8.75 13.22 -5.01
N LEU A 91 -7.74 14.03 -4.70
CA LEU A 91 -7.52 15.33 -5.38
C LEU A 91 -7.20 15.18 -6.88
N LEU A 92 -6.80 13.99 -7.35
CA LEU A 92 -6.70 13.69 -8.79
C LEU A 92 -8.05 13.80 -9.51
N SER A 93 -9.18 13.75 -8.78
CA SER A 93 -10.50 14.04 -9.35
C SER A 93 -10.67 15.49 -9.83
N LEU A 94 -9.83 16.41 -9.35
CA LEU A 94 -9.95 17.84 -9.63
C LEU A 94 -8.91 18.34 -10.64
N THR A 95 -7.97 17.49 -11.06
CA THR A 95 -6.92 17.91 -12.00
C THR A 95 -7.33 17.73 -13.45
N GLY A 96 -6.97 18.71 -14.29
CA GLY A 96 -7.05 18.65 -15.76
C GLY A 96 -5.67 18.67 -16.43
N PHE A 97 -4.58 18.67 -15.66
CA PHE A 97 -3.20 18.76 -16.17
C PHE A 97 -2.33 17.64 -15.61
N TRP A 98 -1.53 17.00 -16.46
CA TRP A 98 -0.67 15.89 -16.05
C TRP A 98 0.41 16.31 -15.05
N GLN A 99 0.86 17.56 -15.08
CA GLN A 99 1.88 18.10 -14.16
C GLN A 99 1.37 18.11 -12.71
N ILE A 100 0.12 18.56 -12.52
CA ILE A 100 -0.53 18.53 -11.20
C ILE A 100 -0.76 17.09 -10.78
N ALA A 101 -1.20 16.22 -11.70
CA ALA A 101 -1.36 14.79 -11.43
C ALA A 101 -0.04 14.13 -10.99
N ALA A 102 1.08 14.48 -11.63
CA ALA A 102 2.40 13.99 -11.28
C ALA A 102 2.78 14.36 -9.84
N ILE A 103 2.57 15.62 -9.44
CA ILE A 103 2.82 16.09 -8.07
C ILE A 103 1.98 15.29 -7.07
N LEU A 104 0.69 15.09 -7.35
CA LEU A 104 -0.21 14.35 -6.47
C LEU A 104 0.18 12.87 -6.36
N ILE A 105 0.52 12.22 -7.47
CA ILE A 105 0.97 10.81 -7.48
C ILE A 105 2.28 10.65 -6.69
N VAL A 106 3.25 11.55 -6.88
CA VAL A 106 4.51 11.52 -6.13
C VAL A 106 4.25 11.81 -4.64
N THR A 107 3.37 12.75 -4.32
CA THR A 107 3.01 13.09 -2.93
C THR A 107 2.42 11.88 -2.20
N GLU A 108 1.61 11.06 -2.86
CA GLU A 108 1.13 9.80 -2.27
C GLU A 108 2.30 8.85 -1.94
N ARG A 109 3.29 8.71 -2.84
CA ARG A 109 4.50 7.90 -2.59
C ARG A 109 5.30 8.41 -1.40
N LEU A 110 5.47 9.73 -1.29
CA LEU A 110 6.12 10.37 -0.13
C LEU A 110 5.35 10.08 1.16
N GLY A 111 4.01 10.15 1.13
CA GLY A 111 3.15 9.80 2.25
C GLY A 111 3.32 8.34 2.68
N LYS A 112 3.37 7.40 1.74
CA LYS A 112 3.65 5.99 2.01
C LYS A 112 5.04 5.81 2.63
N ALA A 113 6.05 6.56 2.16
CA ALA A 113 7.40 6.50 2.72
C ALA A 113 7.47 6.95 4.19
N LEU A 114 6.69 7.96 4.58
CA LEU A 114 6.64 8.43 5.96
C LEU A 114 5.89 7.46 6.89
N ARG A 115 4.72 6.96 6.46
CA ARG A 115 3.87 6.13 7.34
C ARG A 115 4.35 4.69 7.48
N SER A 116 4.92 4.08 6.42
CA SER A 116 5.17 2.63 6.42
C SER A 116 6.09 2.19 7.58
N PRO A 117 7.31 2.73 7.77
CA PRO A 117 8.18 2.28 8.85
C PRO A 117 7.56 2.47 10.23
N ALA A 118 6.88 3.60 10.46
CA ALA A 118 6.23 3.89 11.72
C ALA A 118 5.02 2.99 12.00
N LYS A 119 4.15 2.79 11.00
CA LYS A 119 2.99 1.88 11.04
C LYS A 119 3.45 0.45 11.36
N ASP A 120 4.44 -0.03 10.61
CA ASP A 120 4.93 -1.40 10.71
C ASP A 120 5.59 -1.66 12.07
N THR A 121 6.27 -0.64 12.62
CA THR A 121 6.80 -0.69 13.99
C THR A 121 5.68 -0.85 15.01
N ILE A 122 4.66 0.03 15.01
CA ILE A 122 3.53 -0.05 15.95
C ILE A 122 2.81 -1.41 15.84
N LEU A 123 2.57 -1.88 14.62
CA LEU A 123 1.93 -3.16 14.37
C LEU A 123 2.78 -4.31 14.91
N SER A 124 4.09 -4.30 14.67
CA SER A 124 5.00 -5.34 15.18
C SER A 124 4.94 -5.47 16.70
N LEU A 125 4.85 -4.35 17.43
CA LEU A 125 4.72 -4.34 18.89
C LEU A 125 3.40 -4.96 19.36
N ALA A 126 2.31 -4.71 18.64
CA ALA A 126 1.02 -5.32 18.94
C ALA A 126 1.01 -6.82 18.62
N THR A 127 1.54 -7.24 17.46
CA THR A 127 1.54 -8.65 17.07
C THR A 127 2.38 -9.53 17.99
N LYS A 128 3.47 -9.00 18.58
CA LYS A 128 4.27 -9.70 19.61
C LYS A 128 3.43 -10.15 20.83
N GLN A 129 2.34 -9.44 21.15
CA GLN A 129 1.49 -9.75 22.32
C GLN A 129 0.48 -10.88 22.08
N VAL A 130 0.02 -11.06 20.85
CA VAL A 130 -1.03 -12.05 20.48
C VAL A 130 -0.50 -13.23 19.66
N GLY A 131 0.66 -13.08 19.03
CA GLY A 131 1.27 -14.06 18.14
C GLY A 131 1.56 -13.42 16.79
N THR A 132 2.85 -13.34 16.44
CA THR A 132 3.35 -12.62 15.25
C THR A 132 2.67 -13.10 13.96
N GLY A 133 2.64 -14.42 13.70
CA GLY A 133 2.05 -14.97 12.49
C GLY A 133 0.55 -14.72 12.35
N PHE A 134 -0.22 -14.88 13.45
CA PHE A 134 -1.66 -14.59 13.42
C PHE A 134 -1.95 -13.11 13.22
N GLY A 135 -1.25 -12.25 13.97
CA GLY A 135 -1.45 -10.80 13.90
C GLY A 135 -1.11 -10.21 12.53
N PHE A 136 0.03 -10.59 11.94
CA PHE A 136 0.39 -10.18 10.58
C PHE A 136 -0.52 -10.83 9.53
N GLY A 137 -0.91 -12.10 9.69
CA GLY A 137 -1.83 -12.76 8.76
C GLY A 137 -3.20 -12.10 8.69
N LEU A 138 -3.75 -11.65 9.83
CA LEU A 138 -5.00 -10.89 9.87
C LEU A 138 -4.86 -9.53 9.18
N HIS A 139 -3.75 -8.82 9.44
CA HIS A 139 -3.47 -7.54 8.80
C HIS A 139 -3.36 -7.69 7.27
N GLU A 140 -2.57 -8.67 6.81
CA GLU A 140 -2.35 -8.97 5.40
C GLU A 140 -3.65 -9.35 4.68
N ALA A 141 -4.52 -10.14 5.31
CA ALA A 141 -5.82 -10.47 4.72
C ALA A 141 -6.68 -9.22 4.46
N MET A 142 -6.67 -8.26 5.38
CA MET A 142 -7.42 -7.00 5.23
C MET A 142 -6.79 -6.07 4.18
N ASP A 143 -5.45 -6.06 4.10
CA ASP A 143 -4.66 -5.36 3.09
C ASP A 143 -5.04 -5.83 1.67
N GLN A 144 -4.97 -7.14 1.43
CA GLN A 144 -5.30 -7.77 0.15
C GLN A 144 -6.75 -7.53 -0.28
N ILE A 145 -7.70 -7.55 0.67
CA ILE A 145 -9.10 -7.18 0.40
C ILE A 145 -9.17 -5.75 -0.15
N GLY A 146 -8.47 -4.80 0.48
CA GLY A 146 -8.44 -3.42 0.02
C GLY A 146 -7.80 -3.28 -1.36
N ALA A 147 -6.69 -4.00 -1.59
CA ALA A 147 -5.93 -4.00 -2.83
C ALA A 147 -6.74 -4.49 -4.04
N ILE A 148 -7.74 -5.36 -3.82
CA ILE A 148 -8.68 -5.83 -4.84
C ILE A 148 -9.85 -4.86 -4.99
N ILE A 149 -10.43 -4.37 -3.89
CA ILE A 149 -11.62 -3.51 -3.91
C ILE A 149 -11.35 -2.19 -4.65
N GLY A 150 -10.21 -1.54 -4.42
CA GLY A 150 -9.88 -0.25 -5.07
C GLY A 150 -9.93 -0.32 -6.61
N PRO A 151 -9.18 -1.22 -7.26
CA PRO A 151 -9.23 -1.41 -8.71
C PRO A 151 -10.61 -1.88 -9.22
N VAL A 152 -11.36 -2.67 -8.43
CA VAL A 152 -12.74 -3.06 -8.77
C VAL A 152 -13.68 -1.86 -8.76
N ILE A 153 -13.51 -0.89 -7.84
CA ILE A 153 -14.27 0.37 -7.86
C ILE A 153 -14.02 1.11 -9.18
N PHE A 154 -12.76 1.25 -9.61
CA PHE A 154 -12.46 1.88 -10.90
C PHE A 154 -13.03 1.11 -12.08
N THR A 155 -12.92 -0.22 -12.07
CA THR A 155 -13.54 -1.08 -13.09
C THR A 155 -15.03 -0.79 -13.23
N PHE A 156 -15.75 -0.76 -12.12
CA PHE A 156 -17.19 -0.52 -12.10
C PHE A 156 -17.55 0.90 -12.53
N VAL A 157 -16.86 1.90 -12.01
CA VAL A 157 -17.10 3.32 -12.37
C VAL A 157 -16.84 3.54 -13.86
N LEU A 158 -15.71 3.09 -14.40
CA LEU A 158 -15.38 3.26 -15.83
C LEU A 158 -16.37 2.50 -16.72
N PHE A 159 -16.84 1.32 -16.29
CA PHE A 159 -17.86 0.56 -17.01
C PHE A 159 -19.22 1.28 -17.04
N LEU A 160 -19.69 1.78 -15.89
CA LEU A 160 -20.95 2.52 -15.80
C LEU A 160 -20.90 3.84 -16.56
N SER A 161 -19.81 4.61 -16.42
CA SER A 161 -19.64 5.86 -17.16
C SER A 161 -19.62 5.64 -18.67
N THR A 162 -19.14 4.49 -19.13
CA THR A 162 -19.16 4.14 -20.56
C THR A 162 -20.52 3.68 -21.06
N THR A 163 -21.26 2.94 -20.25
CA THR A 163 -22.51 2.27 -20.68
C THR A 163 -23.75 3.10 -20.40
N VAL A 164 -23.78 3.79 -19.26
CA VAL A 164 -24.94 4.52 -18.73
C VAL A 164 -24.78 6.03 -18.95
N PHE A 165 -23.62 6.60 -18.62
CA PHE A 165 -23.36 8.05 -18.70
C PHE A 165 -22.66 8.45 -20.00
N LYS A 166 -23.24 8.07 -21.15
CA LYS A 166 -22.62 8.15 -22.50
C LYS A 166 -22.13 9.54 -22.94
N GLN A 167 -22.58 10.62 -22.30
CA GLN A 167 -22.20 12.00 -22.65
C GLN A 167 -20.96 12.54 -21.91
N GLU A 168 -20.38 11.78 -20.98
CA GLU A 168 -19.18 12.25 -20.27
C GLU A 168 -17.89 12.08 -21.06
N THR A 169 -17.03 13.10 -20.98
CA THR A 169 -15.67 13.08 -21.53
C THR A 169 -14.82 12.00 -20.86
N GLU A 170 -13.82 11.46 -21.54
CA GLU A 170 -12.95 10.43 -20.95
C GLU A 170 -12.32 10.90 -19.63
N LEU A 171 -11.89 12.16 -19.58
CA LEU A 171 -11.34 12.77 -18.37
C LEU A 171 -12.32 12.72 -17.20
N ALA A 172 -13.59 13.09 -17.43
CA ALA A 172 -14.62 13.10 -16.39
C ALA A 172 -14.82 11.70 -15.77
N ARG A 173 -14.74 10.63 -16.56
CA ARG A 173 -14.92 9.25 -16.06
C ARG A 173 -13.86 8.87 -15.03
N TYR A 174 -12.59 9.19 -15.31
CA TYR A 174 -11.51 8.96 -14.36
C TYR A 174 -11.64 9.87 -13.14
N GLN A 175 -12.00 11.13 -13.34
CA GLN A 175 -12.22 12.08 -12.24
C GLN A 175 -13.31 11.60 -11.28
N ILE A 176 -14.42 11.06 -11.80
CA ILE A 176 -15.45 10.42 -10.98
C ILE A 176 -14.85 9.27 -10.19
N GLY A 177 -14.08 8.37 -10.83
CA GLY A 177 -13.41 7.26 -10.16
C GLY A 177 -12.53 7.71 -8.98
N TYR A 178 -11.70 8.73 -9.16
CA TYR A 178 -10.90 9.30 -8.08
C TYR A 178 -11.76 9.96 -6.99
N SER A 179 -12.92 10.52 -7.33
CA SER A 179 -13.78 11.18 -6.33
C SER A 179 -14.39 10.17 -5.34
N PHE A 180 -14.68 8.94 -5.77
CA PHE A 180 -15.10 7.85 -4.86
C PHE A 180 -14.05 7.54 -3.78
N LEU A 181 -12.78 7.86 -4.02
CA LEU A 181 -11.69 7.60 -3.07
C LEU A 181 -11.67 8.59 -1.88
N TRP A 182 -12.49 9.64 -1.88
CA TRP A 182 -12.68 10.48 -0.69
C TRP A 182 -13.21 9.67 0.49
N ILE A 183 -14.13 8.73 0.24
CA ILE A 183 -14.74 7.88 1.26
C ILE A 183 -13.68 7.04 2.00
N PRO A 184 -12.89 6.17 1.33
CA PRO A 184 -11.86 5.38 2.00
C PRO A 184 -10.79 6.27 2.64
N VAL A 185 -10.39 7.41 2.06
CA VAL A 185 -9.44 8.33 2.70
C VAL A 185 -9.96 8.86 4.04
N ILE A 186 -11.22 9.29 4.11
CA ILE A 186 -11.81 9.74 5.37
C ILE A 186 -11.85 8.60 6.39
N LEU A 187 -12.23 7.39 5.95
CA LEU A 187 -12.26 6.20 6.82
C LEU A 187 -10.86 5.81 7.34
N VAL A 188 -9.80 5.94 6.52
CA VAL A 188 -8.41 5.77 6.97
C VAL A 188 -8.09 6.76 8.08
N ILE A 189 -8.35 8.06 7.88
CA ILE A 189 -7.99 9.09 8.87
C ILE A 189 -8.72 8.86 10.20
N ILE A 190 -10.02 8.52 10.14
CA ILE A 190 -10.79 8.14 11.33
C ILE A 190 -10.18 6.91 12.02
N SER A 191 -9.84 5.88 11.25
CA SER A 191 -9.27 4.63 11.79
C SER A 191 -7.91 4.86 12.45
N VAL A 192 -7.03 5.66 11.84
CA VAL A 192 -5.72 6.04 12.41
C VAL A 192 -5.92 6.86 13.68
N PHE A 193 -6.90 7.77 13.70
CA PHE A 193 -7.24 8.55 14.89
C PHE A 193 -7.70 7.66 16.05
N ILE A 194 -8.61 6.72 15.79
CA ILE A 194 -9.08 5.75 16.81
C ILE A 194 -7.91 4.85 17.27
N ALA A 195 -7.03 4.43 16.38
CA ALA A 195 -5.85 3.63 16.71
C ALA A 195 -4.91 4.37 17.68
N LYS A 196 -4.66 5.66 17.41
CA LYS A 196 -3.88 6.54 18.32
C LYS A 196 -4.51 6.65 19.69
N LEU A 197 -5.83 6.89 19.76
CA LEU A 197 -6.53 7.00 21.04
C LEU A 197 -6.52 5.70 21.84
N SER A 198 -6.54 4.56 21.13
CA SER A 198 -6.54 3.22 21.75
C SER A 198 -5.19 2.87 22.36
N VAL A 199 -4.10 3.19 21.66
CA VAL A 199 -2.72 2.96 22.13
C VAL A 199 -1.85 4.20 21.86
N PRO A 200 -1.94 5.24 22.73
CA PRO A 200 -1.19 6.48 22.54
C PRO A 200 0.33 6.30 22.61
N ASN A 201 0.79 5.36 23.45
CA ASN A 201 2.21 5.04 23.65
C ASN A 201 2.46 3.57 23.27
N PRO A 202 2.76 3.26 21.99
CA PRO A 202 3.02 1.90 21.52
C PRO A 202 4.15 1.18 22.24
N GLU A 203 5.15 1.94 22.72
CA GLU A 203 6.33 1.42 23.43
C GLU A 203 5.97 0.62 24.70
N GLN A 204 4.84 0.93 25.33
CA GLN A 204 4.36 0.18 26.50
C GLN A 204 4.10 -1.29 26.17
N LEU A 205 3.75 -1.60 24.91
CA LEU A 205 3.59 -2.98 24.44
C LEU A 205 4.94 -3.70 24.32
N GLU A 206 5.99 -2.98 23.98
CA GLU A 206 7.34 -3.54 23.89
C GLU A 206 7.92 -3.82 25.28
N GLU A 207 7.82 -2.86 26.20
CA GLU A 207 8.27 -3.01 27.59
C GLU A 207 7.58 -4.18 28.28
N ALA A 208 6.27 -4.31 28.08
CA ALA A 208 5.48 -5.42 28.60
C ALA A 208 5.96 -6.77 28.05
N TYR A 209 6.30 -6.83 26.75
CA TYR A 209 6.83 -8.05 26.12
C TYR A 209 8.23 -8.41 26.62
N ASN A 210 9.14 -7.43 26.68
CA ASN A 210 10.54 -7.63 27.06
C ASN A 210 10.67 -8.07 28.52
N LYS A 211 9.89 -7.48 29.44
CA LYS A 211 9.80 -7.94 30.84
C LYS A 211 9.36 -9.39 30.97
N GLN A 212 8.54 -9.88 30.02
CA GLN A 212 8.01 -11.23 30.07
C GLN A 212 8.94 -12.27 29.44
N ASN A 213 9.67 -11.91 28.39
CA ASN A 213 10.37 -12.89 27.55
C ASN A 213 11.89 -12.88 27.66
N ASN A 214 12.52 -11.95 28.40
CA ASN A 214 13.98 -11.89 28.61
C ASN A 214 14.82 -12.07 27.33
N LYS A 215 14.30 -11.63 26.18
CA LYS A 215 14.95 -11.78 24.88
C LYS A 215 15.48 -10.42 24.43
N LYS A 216 16.79 -10.35 24.18
CA LYS A 216 17.40 -9.32 23.35
C LYS A 216 17.42 -9.82 21.92
N GLU A 217 16.82 -9.07 21.00
CA GLU A 217 16.95 -9.36 19.58
C GLU A 217 18.38 -9.01 19.11
N PRO A 218 18.93 -9.74 18.12
CA PRO A 218 20.25 -9.45 17.58
C PRO A 218 20.27 -8.07 16.90
N GLU A 219 21.25 -7.25 17.25
CA GLU A 219 21.40 -5.86 16.75
C GLU A 219 21.91 -5.80 15.30
N ASN A 220 22.43 -6.91 14.75
CA ASN A 220 23.13 -6.91 13.47
C ASN A 220 22.36 -7.64 12.37
N LEU A 221 22.35 -7.04 11.18
CA LEU A 221 21.86 -7.67 9.95
C LEU A 221 22.74 -8.88 9.59
N THR A 222 22.10 -10.02 9.34
CA THR A 222 22.81 -11.26 9.03
C THR A 222 23.27 -11.31 7.57
N LYS A 223 24.24 -12.19 7.26
CA LYS A 223 24.66 -12.45 5.88
C LYS A 223 23.49 -12.89 4.98
N ILE A 224 22.52 -13.62 5.55
CA ILE A 224 21.33 -14.09 4.85
C ILE A 224 20.48 -12.92 4.37
N PHE A 225 20.35 -11.86 5.19
CA PHE A 225 19.63 -10.65 4.80
C PHE A 225 20.24 -10.04 3.52
N TRP A 226 21.56 -9.83 3.48
CA TRP A 226 22.23 -9.24 2.32
C TRP A 226 22.11 -10.09 1.06
N ILE A 227 22.24 -11.42 1.19
CA ILE A 227 22.06 -12.34 0.05
C ILE A 227 20.62 -12.24 -0.47
N TYR A 228 19.63 -12.24 0.44
CA TYR A 228 18.22 -12.10 0.07
C TYR A 228 17.94 -10.74 -0.59
N SER A 229 18.52 -9.64 -0.09
CA SER A 229 18.36 -8.31 -0.70
C SER A 229 18.93 -8.24 -2.12
N ILE A 230 20.11 -8.82 -2.36
CA ILE A 230 20.72 -8.87 -3.71
C ILE A 230 19.84 -9.73 -4.64
N PHE A 231 19.35 -10.86 -4.17
CA PHE A 231 18.42 -11.71 -4.92
C PHE A 231 17.14 -10.97 -5.29
N THR A 232 16.49 -10.31 -4.33
CA THR A 232 15.28 -9.50 -4.58
C THR A 232 15.56 -8.35 -5.55
N PHE A 233 16.73 -7.69 -5.46
CA PHE A 233 17.10 -6.64 -6.38
C PHE A 233 17.12 -7.14 -7.83
N PHE A 234 17.80 -8.25 -8.12
CA PHE A 234 17.88 -8.79 -9.48
C PHE A 234 16.55 -9.31 -10.01
N ILE A 235 15.70 -9.89 -9.13
CA ILE A 235 14.35 -10.31 -9.52
C ILE A 235 13.51 -9.10 -9.91
N VAL A 236 13.49 -8.05 -9.08
CA VAL A 236 12.63 -6.88 -9.30
C VAL A 236 13.10 -6.01 -10.46
N LEU A 237 14.41 -6.02 -10.79
CA LEU A 237 15.00 -5.22 -11.86
C LEU A 237 14.31 -5.41 -13.23
N GLY A 238 13.79 -6.60 -13.51
CA GLY A 238 13.13 -6.94 -14.78
C GLY A 238 11.64 -6.62 -14.84
N PHE A 239 11.01 -6.20 -13.74
CA PHE A 239 9.55 -6.02 -13.70
C PHE A 239 9.13 -4.68 -14.32
N ALA A 240 8.26 -4.76 -15.33
CA ALA A 240 7.62 -3.59 -15.89
C ALA A 240 6.61 -3.00 -14.87
N HIS A 241 6.75 -1.72 -14.57
CA HIS A 241 5.81 -1.03 -13.68
C HIS A 241 4.42 -0.96 -14.32
N PHE A 242 3.36 -1.29 -13.56
CA PHE A 242 2.00 -1.41 -14.09
C PHE A 242 1.49 -0.13 -14.76
N ALA A 243 1.84 1.06 -14.25
CA ALA A 243 1.48 2.32 -14.90
C ALA A 243 1.91 2.41 -16.37
N ILE A 244 3.05 1.82 -16.75
CA ILE A 244 3.53 1.79 -18.14
C ILE A 244 2.68 0.80 -18.96
N LEU A 245 2.35 -0.36 -18.39
CA LEU A 245 1.46 -1.35 -19.02
C LEU A 245 0.06 -0.76 -19.25
N ALA A 246 -0.52 -0.15 -18.23
CA ALA A 246 -1.83 0.50 -18.27
C ALA A 246 -1.87 1.64 -19.30
N PHE A 247 -0.82 2.47 -19.34
CA PHE A 247 -0.64 3.47 -20.40
C PHE A 247 -0.64 2.83 -21.79
N HIS A 248 0.13 1.75 -21.97
CA HIS A 248 0.25 1.08 -23.26
C HIS A 248 -1.09 0.49 -23.72
N PHE A 249 -1.82 -0.18 -22.82
CA PHE A 249 -3.16 -0.71 -23.09
C PHE A 249 -4.13 0.38 -23.54
N LYS A 250 -4.17 1.53 -22.83
CA LYS A 250 -5.00 2.69 -23.21
C LYS A 250 -4.55 3.32 -24.53
N ASN A 251 -3.26 3.60 -24.68
CA ASN A 251 -2.71 4.30 -25.84
C ASN A 251 -2.88 3.51 -27.15
N LYS A 252 -2.82 2.18 -27.09
CA LYS A 252 -3.03 1.30 -28.24
C LYS A 252 -4.48 0.84 -28.40
N GLY A 253 -5.37 1.17 -27.47
CA GLY A 253 -6.76 0.72 -27.47
C GLY A 253 -6.90 -0.81 -27.44
N LEU A 254 -5.96 -1.51 -26.79
CA LEU A 254 -5.88 -2.97 -26.81
C LEU A 254 -7.03 -3.63 -26.04
N ILE A 255 -7.48 -2.98 -24.98
CA ILE A 255 -8.57 -3.43 -24.11
C ILE A 255 -9.39 -2.23 -23.62
N PRO A 256 -10.70 -2.41 -23.34
CA PRO A 256 -11.55 -1.37 -22.77
C PRO A 256 -10.99 -0.81 -21.45
N ASP A 257 -11.21 0.48 -21.20
CA ASP A 257 -10.68 1.20 -20.03
C ASP A 257 -11.02 0.53 -18.70
N ALA A 258 -12.24 -0.01 -18.58
CA ALA A 258 -12.70 -0.72 -17.39
C ALA A 258 -11.98 -2.06 -17.15
N GLN A 259 -11.47 -2.71 -18.19
CA GLN A 259 -10.76 -4.00 -18.05
C GLN A 259 -9.32 -3.82 -17.55
N ILE A 260 -8.71 -2.65 -17.74
CA ILE A 260 -7.33 -2.39 -17.28
C ILE A 260 -7.19 -2.49 -15.75
N PRO A 261 -7.99 -1.77 -14.95
CA PRO A 261 -7.95 -1.93 -13.49
C PRO A 261 -8.49 -3.30 -13.04
N LEU A 262 -9.34 -3.97 -13.83
CA LEU A 262 -9.76 -5.34 -13.55
C LEU A 262 -8.59 -6.33 -13.64
N PHE A 263 -7.73 -6.22 -14.65
CA PHE A 263 -6.51 -7.04 -14.72
C PHE A 263 -5.58 -6.79 -13.53
N TYR A 264 -5.48 -5.53 -13.07
CA TYR A 264 -4.76 -5.23 -11.84
C TYR A 264 -5.39 -5.92 -10.63
N ALA A 265 -6.72 -5.86 -10.48
CA ALA A 265 -7.45 -6.54 -9.40
C ALA A 265 -7.20 -8.05 -9.40
N ILE A 266 -7.24 -8.67 -10.59
CA ILE A 266 -6.95 -10.09 -10.77
C ILE A 266 -5.50 -10.39 -10.36
N ALA A 267 -4.55 -9.57 -10.78
CA ALA A 267 -3.15 -9.73 -10.38
C ALA A 267 -2.97 -9.66 -8.85
N MET A 268 -3.59 -8.69 -8.18
CA MET A 268 -3.57 -8.59 -6.71
C MET A 268 -4.26 -9.80 -6.04
N GLY A 269 -5.38 -10.28 -6.59
CA GLY A 269 -6.05 -11.46 -6.09
C GLY A 269 -5.22 -12.74 -6.24
N VAL A 270 -4.53 -12.90 -7.37
CA VAL A 270 -3.59 -14.00 -7.59
C VAL A 270 -2.40 -13.89 -6.63
N ASP A 271 -1.83 -12.70 -6.47
CA ASP A 271 -0.74 -12.44 -5.52
C ASP A 271 -1.13 -12.86 -4.10
N GLY A 272 -2.28 -12.39 -3.58
CA GLY A 272 -2.78 -12.77 -2.26
C GLY A 272 -3.02 -14.28 -2.10
N LEU A 273 -3.60 -14.94 -3.11
CA LEU A 273 -3.82 -16.40 -3.08
C LEU A 273 -2.52 -17.20 -3.11
N VAL A 274 -1.59 -16.81 -3.99
CA VAL A 274 -0.28 -17.46 -4.12
C VAL A 274 0.55 -17.24 -2.86
N ALA A 275 0.54 -16.05 -2.27
CA ALA A 275 1.22 -15.74 -1.03
C ALA A 275 0.77 -16.65 0.12
N LEU A 276 -0.52 -16.96 0.23
CA LEU A 276 -1.03 -17.92 1.23
C LEU A 276 -0.52 -19.35 1.00
N ILE A 277 -0.44 -19.79 -0.26
CA ILE A 277 0.07 -21.12 -0.62
C ILE A 277 1.58 -21.21 -0.35
N ILE A 278 2.35 -20.26 -0.89
CA ILE A 278 3.80 -20.21 -0.76
C ILE A 278 4.20 -20.01 0.71
N GLY A 279 3.47 -19.21 1.49
CA GLY A 279 3.69 -19.05 2.92
C GLY A 279 3.62 -20.38 3.68
N LYS A 280 2.58 -21.19 3.43
CA LYS A 280 2.45 -22.54 4.02
C LYS A 280 3.56 -23.49 3.58
N VAL A 281 4.03 -23.37 2.34
CA VAL A 281 5.15 -24.17 1.83
C VAL A 281 6.45 -23.74 2.51
N TYR A 282 6.71 -22.44 2.60
CA TYR A 282 7.87 -21.86 3.28
C TYR A 282 7.97 -22.29 4.74
N ASP A 283 6.85 -22.38 5.46
CA ASP A 283 6.84 -22.88 6.84
C ASP A 283 7.39 -24.30 6.98
N LYS A 284 7.18 -25.14 5.95
CA LYS A 284 7.65 -26.54 5.91
C LYS A 284 9.08 -26.69 5.40
N ILE A 285 9.44 -26.00 4.33
CA ILE A 285 10.72 -26.22 3.61
C ILE A 285 11.70 -25.04 3.65
N LYS A 286 11.34 -23.96 4.37
CA LYS A 286 12.11 -22.73 4.53
C LYS A 286 12.58 -22.17 3.18
N LEU A 287 13.84 -21.76 3.07
CA LEU A 287 14.42 -21.13 1.88
C LEU A 287 14.30 -21.97 0.60
N LYS A 288 14.10 -23.30 0.67
CA LYS A 288 13.87 -24.12 -0.53
C LYS A 288 12.56 -23.78 -1.24
N ALA A 289 11.59 -23.17 -0.55
CA ALA A 289 10.35 -22.71 -1.16
C ALA A 289 10.59 -21.60 -2.20
N LEU A 290 11.70 -20.87 -2.10
CA LEU A 290 12.03 -19.82 -3.07
C LEU A 290 12.29 -20.38 -4.48
N ILE A 291 12.63 -21.66 -4.61
CA ILE A 291 12.79 -22.35 -5.93
C ILE A 291 11.43 -22.54 -6.61
N THR A 292 10.34 -22.56 -5.84
CA THR A 292 8.98 -22.79 -6.36
C THR A 292 8.25 -21.50 -6.73
N ILE A 293 8.86 -20.34 -6.49
CA ILE A 293 8.30 -19.04 -6.85
C ILE A 293 8.66 -18.79 -8.33
N PRO A 294 7.66 -18.55 -9.21
CA PRO A 294 7.88 -18.29 -10.64
C PRO A 294 8.63 -16.98 -10.91
#